data_AF-A0A832UAK6-F1
#
_entry.id   AF-A0A832UAK6-F1
#
_cell.length_a   1.000
_cell.length_b   1.000
_cell.length_c   1.000
_cell.angle_alpha   90.00
_cell.angle_beta   90.00
_cell.angle_gamma   90.00
#
_symmetry.space_group_name_H-M   'P 1'
#
loop_
_entity.id
_entity.type
_entity.pdbx_description
1 polymer ?
#
loop_
_entity_poly.entity_id
_entity_poly.type
_entity_poly.pdbx_seq_one_letter_code
_entity_poly.pdbx_strand_id
1 'polypeptide(L)'
;MRDDSGNMSIDFLVGCTIFILAFIWVASMIPGMMIGLQSSTVDFDAVAYRTGVILIEDPGWPVSPPWETDLGDRKANVTRFGLALTKERPNIISEAKLNRFTCSTEINPLIGFEYPEEYHDRVIFGDYPYHFNISIRDIPRNEVRTIGEIRPEGYGYIRRLAKIKTMSNATINNLVVTNFSYMDPEPNNMVTLHEFSILINNSYLTKEIKDPAFQINPQRDEVMINLTELRSTMNAPDPQLIQIDLKNITIYTLEGGKMNYKRTFAEPIVDDVYYYDTSSNYATIPPVQNSICLKIRPDIIAEILKGATYPIYVNMTFNLTRESSFLNNTATRPFDYNYHPNNVTQSQLRDAIVEVAVW
;
A
#
# COMPACT_ATOMS: atom_id res chain seq x y z
N MET A 1 50.70 88.10 4.33
CA MET A 1 49.59 87.19 3.98
C MET A 1 50.22 85.92 3.45
N ARG A 2 50.06 84.79 4.15
CA ARG A 2 50.53 83.48 3.69
C ARG A 2 49.59 82.99 2.61
N ASP A 3 50.16 82.40 1.57
CA ASP A 3 49.47 81.96 0.37
C ASP A 3 48.80 80.59 0.63
N ASP A 4 47.54 80.62 1.09
CA ASP A 4 46.74 79.43 1.44
C ASP A 4 46.19 78.68 0.19
N SER A 5 46.49 79.17 -1.01
CA SER A 5 45.98 78.62 -2.28
C SER A 5 46.59 77.26 -2.65
N GLY A 6 47.85 77.01 -2.29
CA GLY A 6 48.53 75.73 -2.53
C GLY A 6 48.05 74.59 -1.62
N ASN A 7 47.74 74.87 -0.36
CA ASN A 7 47.26 73.86 0.60
C ASN A 7 45.90 73.28 0.18
N MET A 8 44.99 74.11 -0.35
CA MET A 8 43.67 73.65 -0.81
C MET A 8 43.77 72.65 -1.98
N SER A 9 44.77 72.80 -2.86
CA SER A 9 45.00 71.90 -3.99
C SER A 9 45.63 70.56 -3.56
N ILE A 10 46.48 70.57 -2.53
CA ILE A 10 47.12 69.37 -1.99
C ILE A 10 46.11 68.55 -1.17
N ASP A 11 45.30 69.20 -0.33
CA ASP A 11 44.28 68.53 0.48
C ASP A 11 43.22 67.86 -0.42
N PHE A 12 42.86 68.49 -1.55
CA PHE A 12 41.96 67.88 -2.53
C PHE A 12 42.58 66.65 -3.21
N LEU A 13 43.86 66.73 -3.60
CA LEU A 13 44.55 65.62 -4.25
C LEU A 13 44.76 64.44 -3.31
N VAL A 14 45.13 64.71 -2.05
CA VAL A 14 45.25 63.70 -1.00
C VAL A 14 43.88 63.08 -0.69
N GLY A 15 42.84 63.90 -0.55
CA GLY A 15 41.47 63.43 -0.30
C GLY A 15 40.93 62.54 -1.45
N CYS A 16 41.17 62.94 -2.70
CA CYS A 16 40.77 62.17 -3.87
C CYS A 16 41.55 60.84 -3.98
N THR A 17 42.83 60.85 -3.61
CA THR A 17 43.67 59.63 -3.60
C THR A 17 43.20 58.65 -2.52
N ILE A 18 42.90 59.13 -1.31
CA ILE A 18 42.35 58.30 -0.23
C ILE A 18 41.00 57.72 -0.65
N PHE A 19 40.14 58.53 -1.27
CA PHE A 19 38.85 58.07 -1.77
C PHE A 19 38.97 56.96 -2.83
N ILE A 20 39.85 57.14 -3.83
CA ILE A 20 40.05 56.13 -4.88
C ILE A 20 40.64 54.84 -4.29
N LEU A 21 41.59 54.92 -3.36
CA LEU A 21 42.17 53.74 -2.71
C LEU A 21 41.11 52.99 -1.87
N ALA A 22 40.30 53.71 -1.10
CA ALA A 22 39.20 53.12 -0.34
C ALA A 22 38.15 52.49 -1.27
N PHE A 23 37.82 53.16 -2.38
CA PHE A 23 36.87 52.65 -3.37
C PHE A 23 37.37 51.38 -4.05
N ILE A 24 38.64 51.31 -4.45
CA ILE A 24 39.26 50.10 -5.01
C ILE A 24 39.22 48.96 -3.98
N TRP A 25 39.50 49.25 -2.71
CA TRP A 25 39.48 48.24 -1.65
C TRP A 25 38.07 47.66 -1.46
N VAL A 26 37.05 48.53 -1.37
CA VAL A 26 35.64 48.10 -1.28
C VAL A 26 35.21 47.34 -2.53
N ALA A 27 35.53 47.84 -3.73
CA ALA A 27 35.19 47.18 -4.99
C ALA A 27 35.85 45.80 -5.13
N SER A 28 37.06 45.62 -4.59
CA SER A 28 37.74 44.32 -4.56
C SER A 28 37.12 43.31 -3.60
N MET A 29 36.36 43.77 -2.61
CA MET A 29 35.62 42.91 -1.67
C MET A 29 34.24 42.47 -2.20
N ILE A 30 33.67 43.18 -3.18
CA ILE A 30 32.37 42.82 -3.78
C ILE A 30 32.39 41.41 -4.40
N PRO A 31 33.39 41.00 -5.19
CA PRO A 31 33.49 39.62 -5.67
C PRO A 31 33.56 38.59 -4.53
N GLY A 32 34.23 38.93 -3.42
CA GLY A 32 34.33 38.06 -2.23
C GLY A 32 32.99 37.78 -1.56
N MET A 33 32.06 38.74 -1.59
CA MET A 33 30.67 38.53 -1.14
C MET A 33 29.85 37.65 -2.09
N MET A 34 30.17 37.68 -3.39
CA MET A 34 29.48 36.88 -4.41
C MET A 34 29.97 35.42 -4.47
N ILE A 35 31.10 35.08 -3.83
CA ILE A 35 31.63 33.69 -3.77
C ILE A 35 30.71 32.76 -2.97
N GLY A 36 29.85 33.29 -2.09
CA GLY A 36 28.79 32.52 -1.41
C GLY A 36 27.50 32.35 -2.20
N LEU A 37 27.37 33.02 -3.36
CA LEU A 37 26.25 32.87 -4.31
C LEU A 37 26.58 31.89 -5.43
N GLN A 38 27.63 31.07 -5.28
CA GLN A 38 27.65 29.81 -6.01
C GLN A 38 26.37 29.08 -5.62
N SER A 39 25.40 29.12 -6.53
CA SER A 39 24.28 28.19 -6.57
C SER A 39 24.92 26.85 -6.22
N SER A 40 24.52 26.24 -5.11
CA SER A 40 24.67 24.80 -5.01
C SER A 40 24.06 24.32 -6.32
N THR A 41 24.88 23.78 -7.21
CA THR A 41 24.36 23.16 -8.42
C THR A 41 23.59 21.98 -7.87
N VAL A 42 22.28 22.18 -7.74
CA VAL A 42 21.40 21.20 -7.12
C VAL A 42 21.41 20.02 -8.07
N ASP A 43 22.15 18.98 -7.69
CA ASP A 43 22.31 17.79 -8.50
C ASP A 43 21.03 16.95 -8.39
N PHE A 44 20.08 17.26 -9.25
CA PHE A 44 18.80 16.54 -9.34
C PHE A 44 19.01 15.05 -9.63
N ASP A 45 20.06 14.68 -10.38
CA ASP A 45 20.38 13.29 -10.65
C ASP A 45 20.83 12.57 -9.37
N ALA A 46 21.64 13.22 -8.53
CA ALA A 46 22.03 12.65 -7.24
C ALA A 46 20.85 12.49 -6.28
N VAL A 47 19.88 13.42 -6.28
CA VAL A 47 18.65 13.30 -5.47
C VAL A 47 17.77 12.18 -6.01
N ALA A 48 17.52 12.16 -7.33
CA ALA A 48 16.75 11.10 -7.98
C ALA A 48 17.38 9.71 -7.72
N TYR A 49 18.71 9.60 -7.83
CA TYR A 49 19.44 8.36 -7.53
C TYR A 49 19.24 7.88 -6.10
N ARG A 50 19.43 8.75 -5.10
CA ARG A 50 19.25 8.40 -3.67
C ARG A 50 17.82 7.99 -3.36
N THR A 51 16.85 8.75 -3.85
CA THR A 51 15.42 8.42 -3.69
C THR A 51 15.09 7.08 -4.36
N GLY A 52 15.58 6.84 -5.57
CA GLY A 52 15.41 5.56 -6.26
C GLY A 52 16.02 4.37 -5.52
N VAL A 53 17.21 4.55 -4.92
CA VAL A 53 17.83 3.53 -4.05
C VAL A 53 16.93 3.23 -2.85
N ILE A 54 16.53 4.27 -2.12
CA ILE A 54 15.74 4.11 -0.89
C ILE A 54 14.41 3.39 -1.19
N LEU A 55 13.69 3.82 -2.23
CA LEU A 55 12.42 3.19 -2.58
C LEU A 55 12.57 1.70 -2.93
N ILE A 56 13.65 1.32 -3.61
CA ILE A 56 13.80 -0.03 -4.17
C ILE A 56 14.51 -0.99 -3.21
N GLU A 57 15.36 -0.49 -2.34
CA GLU A 57 16.21 -1.32 -1.46
C GLU A 57 15.77 -1.28 0.01
N ASP A 58 15.06 -0.23 0.44
CA ASP A 58 14.57 -0.08 1.81
C ASP A 58 13.08 -0.42 1.93
N PRO A 59 12.66 -1.13 2.99
CA PRO A 59 11.24 -1.44 3.20
C PRO A 59 10.43 -0.28 3.81
N GLY A 60 11.06 0.85 4.13
CA GLY A 60 10.46 2.00 4.77
C GLY A 60 10.50 1.91 6.30
N TRP A 61 9.92 2.92 6.95
CA TRP A 61 9.86 3.01 8.40
C TRP A 61 8.50 3.56 8.88
N PRO A 62 7.85 2.91 9.87
CA PRO A 62 8.31 1.76 10.64
C PRO A 62 8.33 0.43 9.85
N VAL A 63 9.13 -0.53 10.33
CA VAL A 63 9.23 -1.89 9.74
C VAL A 63 8.24 -2.86 10.39
N SER A 64 7.82 -2.61 11.64
CA SER A 64 6.91 -3.46 12.41
C SER A 64 6.11 -2.66 13.43
N PRO A 65 4.77 -2.57 13.29
CA PRO A 65 4.03 -2.90 12.07
C PRO A 65 4.59 -2.11 10.88
N PRO A 66 4.55 -2.67 9.66
CA PRO A 66 5.17 -2.02 8.52
C PRO A 66 4.32 -0.80 8.08
N TRP A 67 4.98 0.26 7.61
CA TRP A 67 4.36 1.58 7.38
C TRP A 67 3.09 1.54 6.50
N GLU A 68 3.00 0.60 5.56
CA GLU A 68 1.85 0.44 4.68
C GLU A 68 0.56 0.03 5.41
N THR A 69 0.68 -0.43 6.66
CA THR A 69 -0.44 -0.81 7.52
C THR A 69 -0.88 0.28 8.50
N ASP A 70 -0.16 1.40 8.58
CA ASP A 70 -0.53 2.51 9.46
C ASP A 70 -1.61 3.38 8.81
N LEU A 71 -2.74 3.52 9.51
CA LEU A 71 -3.94 4.23 9.06
C LEU A 71 -4.28 5.42 9.94
N GLY A 72 -5.05 6.37 9.38
CA GLY A 72 -5.55 7.54 10.10
C GLY A 72 -4.41 8.30 10.81
N ASP A 73 -4.57 8.56 12.09
CA ASP A 73 -3.58 9.30 12.90
C ASP A 73 -2.22 8.59 13.00
N ARG A 74 -2.18 7.25 12.83
CA ARG A 74 -0.91 6.50 12.84
C ARG A 74 -0.04 6.79 11.63
N LYS A 75 -0.58 7.42 10.57
CA LYS A 75 0.21 7.88 9.42
C LYS A 75 1.33 8.83 9.84
N ALA A 76 1.13 9.62 10.91
CA ALA A 76 2.16 10.51 11.46
C ALA A 76 3.40 9.77 11.99
N ASN A 77 3.29 8.47 12.30
CA ASN A 77 4.43 7.65 12.73
C ASN A 77 5.31 7.19 11.55
N VAL A 78 4.81 7.30 10.32
CA VAL A 78 5.55 6.95 9.11
C VAL A 78 6.57 8.04 8.85
N THR A 79 7.84 7.71 9.00
CA THR A 79 8.93 8.68 8.80
C THR A 79 9.56 8.56 7.42
N ARG A 80 9.42 7.40 6.77
CA ARG A 80 10.06 7.14 5.49
C ARG A 80 9.33 6.08 4.69
N PHE A 81 9.10 6.38 3.42
CA PHE A 81 8.63 5.39 2.47
C PHE A 81 9.78 4.54 1.93
N GLY A 82 9.46 3.27 1.74
CA GLY A 82 10.32 2.30 1.08
C GLY A 82 9.45 1.16 0.55
N LEU A 83 9.66 0.81 -0.71
CA LEU A 83 8.82 -0.13 -1.44
C LEU A 83 9.37 -1.56 -1.39
N ALA A 84 10.62 -1.74 -0.97
CA ALA A 84 11.19 -3.08 -0.85
C ALA A 84 10.38 -3.93 0.14
N LEU A 85 10.26 -5.22 -0.14
CA LEU A 85 9.47 -6.13 0.69
C LEU A 85 10.10 -6.28 2.09
N THR A 86 11.42 -6.47 2.11
CA THR A 86 12.27 -6.61 3.30
C THR A 86 13.66 -6.09 2.97
N LYS A 87 14.52 -5.86 3.97
CA LYS A 87 15.91 -5.45 3.74
C LYS A 87 16.73 -6.54 3.05
N GLU A 88 16.39 -7.80 3.28
CA GLU A 88 17.06 -8.97 2.74
C GLU A 88 16.66 -9.25 1.28
N ARG A 89 15.56 -8.64 0.81
CA ARG A 89 15.06 -8.77 -0.56
C ARG A 89 14.85 -7.39 -1.20
N PRO A 90 15.93 -6.67 -1.52
CA PRO A 90 15.85 -5.45 -2.30
C PRO A 90 15.33 -5.75 -3.71
N ASN A 91 14.80 -4.74 -4.37
CA ASN A 91 14.21 -4.82 -5.72
C ASN A 91 12.95 -5.67 -5.83
N ILE A 92 12.37 -6.16 -4.73
CA ILE A 92 11.07 -6.84 -4.74
C ILE A 92 10.08 -5.98 -3.98
N ILE A 93 9.00 -5.58 -4.64
CA ILE A 93 7.96 -4.67 -4.11
C ILE A 93 6.68 -5.48 -3.95
N SER A 94 6.02 -5.44 -2.80
CA SER A 94 4.67 -6.02 -2.66
C SER A 94 3.64 -5.16 -3.38
N GLU A 95 2.68 -5.77 -4.05
CA GLU A 95 1.55 -5.08 -4.66
C GLU A 95 0.72 -4.28 -3.64
N ALA A 96 0.63 -4.73 -2.38
CA ALA A 96 -0.02 -3.98 -1.29
C ALA A 96 0.68 -2.65 -0.98
N LYS A 97 2.01 -2.64 -0.80
CA LYS A 97 2.79 -1.40 -0.66
C LYS A 97 2.64 -0.49 -1.86
N LEU A 98 2.65 -1.04 -3.07
CA LEU A 98 2.47 -0.26 -4.28
C LEU A 98 1.11 0.43 -4.30
N ASN A 99 0.03 -0.32 -4.05
CA ASN A 99 -1.33 0.23 -3.93
C ASN A 99 -1.38 1.35 -2.90
N ARG A 100 -0.75 1.13 -1.73
CA ARG A 100 -0.73 2.11 -0.66
C ARG A 100 0.06 3.36 -1.01
N PHE A 101 1.24 3.20 -1.60
CA PHE A 101 2.12 4.30 -2.00
C PHE A 101 1.52 5.18 -3.10
N THR A 102 0.68 4.62 -3.97
CA THR A 102 0.05 5.36 -5.07
C THR A 102 -1.37 5.81 -4.75
N CYS A 103 -1.85 5.60 -3.51
CA CYS A 103 -3.16 6.05 -3.07
C CYS A 103 -3.06 7.42 -2.38
N SER A 104 -3.70 8.44 -2.95
CA SER A 104 -3.78 9.77 -2.36
C SER A 104 -5.04 9.93 -1.51
N THR A 105 -5.03 10.91 -0.60
CA THR A 105 -6.23 11.30 0.18
C THR A 105 -7.38 11.78 -0.71
N GLU A 106 -7.08 12.32 -1.90
CA GLU A 106 -8.08 12.68 -2.90
C GLU A 106 -8.90 11.47 -3.37
N ILE A 107 -8.24 10.31 -3.51
CA ILE A 107 -8.87 9.06 -3.93
C ILE A 107 -9.55 8.39 -2.74
N ASN A 108 -8.90 8.39 -1.57
CA ASN A 108 -9.45 7.75 -0.38
C ASN A 108 -8.92 8.41 0.91
N PRO A 109 -9.70 9.28 1.57
CA PRO A 109 -9.26 10.02 2.75
C PRO A 109 -8.83 9.14 3.93
N LEU A 110 -9.38 7.92 4.03
CA LEU A 110 -9.19 7.02 5.17
C LEU A 110 -7.87 6.24 5.09
N ILE A 111 -7.33 6.05 3.89
CA ILE A 111 -6.12 5.26 3.65
C ILE A 111 -5.07 6.01 2.83
N GLY A 112 -5.37 7.14 2.22
CA GLY A 112 -4.40 7.89 1.43
C GLY A 112 -3.39 8.61 2.30
N PHE A 113 -2.22 8.88 1.72
CA PHE A 113 -1.31 9.92 2.21
C PHE A 113 -1.61 11.24 1.50
N GLU A 114 -1.51 12.35 2.24
CA GLU A 114 -1.75 13.67 1.71
C GLU A 114 -0.58 14.10 0.82
N TYR A 115 -0.93 14.48 -0.41
CA TYR A 115 0.03 15.02 -1.36
C TYR A 115 -0.20 16.54 -1.44
N PRO A 116 0.87 17.38 -1.42
CA PRO A 116 2.28 16.99 -1.52
C PRO A 116 3.02 16.80 -0.18
N GLU A 117 2.49 17.35 0.92
CA GLU A 117 3.23 17.52 2.19
C GLU A 117 3.78 16.21 2.76
N GLU A 118 2.95 15.16 2.92
CA GLU A 118 3.41 13.91 3.51
C GLU A 118 4.41 13.15 2.62
N TYR A 119 4.43 13.42 1.31
CA TYR A 119 5.39 12.76 0.43
C TYR A 119 6.74 13.48 0.39
N HIS A 120 6.78 14.81 0.45
CA HIS A 120 8.06 15.53 0.47
C HIS A 120 8.92 15.08 1.65
N ASP A 121 8.33 15.01 2.85
CA ASP A 121 9.07 14.66 4.07
C ASP A 121 9.51 13.19 4.14
N ARG A 122 8.79 12.30 3.44
CA ARG A 122 8.93 10.84 3.61
C ARG A 122 9.56 10.13 2.41
N VAL A 123 9.53 10.73 1.22
CA VAL A 123 10.11 10.18 -0.02
C VAL A 123 11.46 10.80 -0.32
N ILE A 124 11.56 12.13 -0.26
CA ILE A 124 12.75 12.87 -0.71
C ILE A 124 13.48 13.44 0.49
N PHE A 125 14.63 12.85 0.80
CA PHE A 125 15.49 13.31 1.88
C PHE A 125 16.40 14.44 1.38
N GLY A 126 15.97 15.69 1.58
CA GLY A 126 16.79 16.86 1.29
C GLY A 126 16.25 18.12 1.95
N ASP A 127 17.14 19.06 2.20
CA ASP A 127 16.81 20.35 2.85
C ASP A 127 16.14 21.35 1.90
N TYR A 128 15.91 20.95 0.64
CA TYR A 128 15.33 21.77 -0.42
C TYR A 128 13.96 21.21 -0.82
N PRO A 129 12.93 22.05 -1.06
CA PRO A 129 11.62 21.60 -1.48
C PRO A 129 11.65 21.18 -2.97
N TYR A 130 12.13 19.98 -3.23
CA TYR A 130 12.20 19.40 -4.57
C TYR A 130 10.83 19.05 -5.11
N HIS A 131 10.56 19.38 -6.37
CA HIS A 131 9.44 18.80 -7.09
C HIS A 131 9.84 17.42 -7.64
N PHE A 132 8.87 16.52 -7.78
CA PHE A 132 9.17 15.17 -8.24
C PHE A 132 8.00 14.49 -8.93
N ASN A 133 8.34 13.47 -9.70
CA ASN A 133 7.41 12.47 -10.24
C ASN A 133 8.02 11.08 -10.04
N ILE A 134 7.27 10.18 -9.40
CA ILE A 134 7.65 8.78 -9.28
C ILE A 134 6.65 7.97 -10.06
N SER A 135 7.14 7.17 -11.01
CA SER A 135 6.31 6.29 -11.81
C SER A 135 6.77 4.85 -11.71
N ILE A 136 5.80 3.94 -11.60
CA ILE A 136 6.03 2.51 -11.44
C ILE A 136 5.27 1.82 -12.56
N ARG A 137 6.01 1.23 -13.49
CA ARG A 137 5.47 0.52 -14.64
C ARG A 137 5.50 -0.98 -14.40
N ASP A 138 4.33 -1.58 -14.44
CA ASP A 138 4.14 -3.04 -14.46
C ASP A 138 4.27 -3.54 -15.90
N ILE A 139 5.36 -4.24 -16.22
CA ILE A 139 5.68 -4.61 -17.61
C ILE A 139 4.64 -5.58 -18.17
N PRO A 140 4.28 -6.69 -17.49
CA PRO A 140 3.30 -7.64 -18.02
C PRO A 140 1.89 -7.06 -18.17
N ARG A 141 1.43 -6.19 -17.24
CA ARG A 141 0.09 -5.57 -17.35
C ARG A 141 0.06 -4.31 -18.22
N ASN A 142 1.22 -3.75 -18.57
CA ASN A 142 1.34 -2.44 -19.21
C ASN A 142 0.60 -1.32 -18.45
N GLU A 143 0.54 -1.43 -17.13
CA GLU A 143 -0.03 -0.43 -16.24
C GLU A 143 1.07 0.49 -15.71
N VAL A 144 0.78 1.79 -15.61
CA VAL A 144 1.68 2.77 -15.00
C VAL A 144 0.94 3.46 -13.87
N ARG A 145 1.54 3.45 -12.69
CA ARG A 145 1.04 4.20 -11.53
C ARG A 145 2.02 5.29 -11.19
N THR A 146 1.51 6.49 -10.94
CA THR A 146 2.34 7.68 -10.73
C THR A 146 1.93 8.41 -9.48
N ILE A 147 2.89 9.00 -8.79
CA ILE A 147 2.66 10.01 -7.75
C ILE A 147 3.61 11.17 -8.00
N GLY A 148 3.16 12.39 -7.70
CA GLY A 148 3.94 13.59 -7.97
C GLY A 148 3.39 14.44 -9.10
N GLU A 149 4.10 15.52 -9.39
CA GLU A 149 3.75 16.52 -10.39
C GLU A 149 4.03 16.05 -11.82
N ILE A 150 3.51 16.79 -12.80
CA ILE A 150 3.82 16.57 -14.21
C ILE A 150 5.29 16.94 -14.45
N ARG A 151 6.01 16.04 -15.14
CA ARG A 151 7.44 16.23 -15.44
C ARG A 151 7.67 17.44 -16.36
N PRO A 152 8.59 18.36 -16.02
CA PRO A 152 8.99 19.45 -16.90
C PRO A 152 9.94 18.93 -18.01
N GLU A 153 10.41 19.81 -18.89
CA GLU A 153 11.37 19.42 -19.95
C GLU A 153 12.79 19.12 -19.42
N GLY A 154 13.19 19.68 -18.26
CA GLY A 154 14.49 19.46 -17.64
C GLY A 154 14.35 19.00 -16.20
N TYR A 155 14.82 17.77 -15.91
CA TYR A 155 14.81 17.15 -14.59
C TYR A 155 15.93 16.11 -14.49
N GLY A 156 16.38 15.84 -13.27
CA GLY A 156 17.25 14.69 -13.01
C GLY A 156 16.43 13.43 -12.81
N TYR A 157 16.92 12.27 -13.24
CA TYR A 157 16.16 11.03 -13.13
C TYR A 157 17.00 9.76 -12.99
N ILE A 158 16.36 8.73 -12.44
CA ILE A 158 16.89 7.36 -12.42
C ILE A 158 15.79 6.36 -12.75
N ARG A 159 16.15 5.28 -13.45
CA ARG A 159 15.30 4.10 -13.65
C ARG A 159 15.94 2.91 -12.97
N ARG A 160 15.12 2.14 -12.24
CA ARG A 160 15.54 0.92 -11.57
C ARG A 160 14.61 -0.23 -11.94
N LEU A 161 15.20 -1.40 -12.13
CA LEU A 161 14.46 -2.63 -12.31
C LEU A 161 14.01 -3.15 -10.95
N ALA A 162 12.74 -3.55 -10.88
CA ALA A 162 12.16 -4.17 -9.71
C ALA A 162 11.27 -5.34 -10.12
N LYS A 163 10.80 -6.10 -9.14
CA LYS A 163 9.79 -7.13 -9.30
C LYS A 163 8.62 -6.82 -8.38
N ILE A 164 7.41 -6.81 -8.92
CA ILE A 164 6.18 -6.73 -8.13
C ILE A 164 5.78 -8.13 -7.73
N LYS A 165 5.74 -8.40 -6.42
CA LYS A 165 5.15 -9.59 -5.83
C LYS A 165 3.63 -9.45 -5.84
N THR A 166 2.96 -10.37 -6.52
CA THR A 166 1.50 -10.41 -6.56
C THR A 166 0.91 -10.95 -5.28
N MET A 167 -0.33 -10.56 -5.01
CA MET A 167 -1.13 -11.16 -3.94
C MET A 167 -1.44 -12.63 -4.24
N SER A 168 -1.65 -13.41 -3.18
CA SER A 168 -2.22 -14.74 -3.29
C SER A 168 -3.74 -14.66 -3.42
N ASN A 169 -4.34 -15.64 -4.10
CA ASN A 169 -5.79 -15.68 -4.34
C ASN A 169 -6.33 -17.11 -4.23
N ALA A 170 -7.37 -17.31 -3.43
CA ALA A 170 -8.16 -18.53 -3.43
C ALA A 170 -9.41 -18.37 -4.31
N THR A 171 -9.58 -19.21 -5.32
CA THR A 171 -10.82 -19.28 -6.10
C THR A 171 -11.60 -20.53 -5.74
N ILE A 172 -12.76 -20.34 -5.13
CA ILE A 172 -13.66 -21.39 -4.65
C ILE A 172 -14.87 -21.40 -5.59
N ASN A 173 -14.91 -22.39 -6.46
CA ASN A 173 -15.99 -22.62 -7.42
C ASN A 173 -16.76 -23.90 -7.09
N ASN A 174 -17.73 -24.28 -7.92
CA ASN A 174 -18.52 -25.50 -7.70
C ASN A 174 -17.67 -26.78 -7.65
N LEU A 175 -16.56 -26.83 -8.41
CA LEU A 175 -15.65 -27.97 -8.36
C LEU A 175 -14.97 -28.12 -6.99
N VAL A 176 -14.53 -27.02 -6.40
CA VAL A 176 -13.95 -27.01 -5.04
C VAL A 176 -15.01 -27.44 -4.01
N VAL A 177 -16.22 -26.87 -4.11
CA VAL A 177 -17.33 -27.16 -3.20
C VAL A 177 -17.71 -28.64 -3.22
N THR A 178 -17.82 -29.23 -4.41
CA THR A 178 -18.16 -30.65 -4.57
C THR A 178 -17.03 -31.57 -4.09
N ASN A 179 -15.78 -31.29 -4.47
CA ASN A 179 -14.62 -32.11 -4.08
C ASN A 179 -14.39 -32.17 -2.56
N PHE A 180 -14.67 -31.07 -1.84
CA PHE A 180 -14.52 -31.00 -0.39
C PHE A 180 -15.82 -31.23 0.38
N SER A 181 -16.92 -31.49 -0.33
CA SER A 181 -18.25 -31.66 0.28
C SER A 181 -18.63 -30.48 1.17
N TYR A 182 -18.44 -29.25 0.68
CA TYR A 182 -18.89 -28.01 1.34
C TYR A 182 -20.36 -27.71 1.05
N MET A 183 -21.17 -28.75 1.13
CA MET A 183 -22.62 -28.68 1.17
C MET A 183 -23.07 -29.42 2.41
N ASP A 184 -24.18 -28.99 2.99
CA ASP A 184 -24.75 -29.73 4.11
C ASP A 184 -25.03 -31.18 3.69
N PRO A 185 -24.46 -32.18 4.38
CA PRO A 185 -24.61 -33.59 3.99
C PRO A 185 -26.02 -34.13 4.24
N GLU A 186 -26.86 -33.42 5.01
CA GLU A 186 -28.20 -33.88 5.31
C GLU A 186 -29.20 -33.46 4.21
N PRO A 187 -29.81 -34.41 3.47
CA PRO A 187 -30.67 -34.11 2.32
C PRO A 187 -31.97 -33.35 2.67
N ASN A 188 -32.26 -33.17 3.96
CA ASN A 188 -33.43 -32.44 4.46
C ASN A 188 -33.08 -31.10 5.10
N ASN A 189 -31.80 -30.72 5.20
CA ASN A 189 -31.38 -29.46 5.81
C ASN A 189 -31.39 -28.31 4.80
N MET A 190 -32.53 -28.19 4.10
CA MET A 190 -32.83 -27.02 3.28
C MET A 190 -33.11 -25.87 4.25
N VAL A 191 -32.15 -24.97 4.37
CA VAL A 191 -32.26 -23.80 5.25
C VAL A 191 -32.07 -22.54 4.42
N THR A 192 -32.44 -21.40 4.98
CA THR A 192 -32.18 -20.10 4.37
C THR A 192 -30.84 -19.52 4.79
N LEU A 193 -30.32 -19.91 5.96
CA LEU A 193 -29.09 -19.38 6.52
C LEU A 193 -27.94 -20.38 6.38
N HIS A 194 -26.83 -19.95 5.79
CA HIS A 194 -25.66 -20.79 5.58
C HIS A 194 -24.40 -20.08 6.08
N GLU A 195 -23.46 -20.85 6.60
CA GLU A 195 -22.18 -20.33 7.07
C GLU A 195 -21.03 -21.06 6.38
N PHE A 196 -20.10 -20.27 5.84
CA PHE A 196 -18.90 -20.78 5.19
C PHE A 196 -17.66 -20.21 5.88
N SER A 197 -16.85 -21.10 6.42
CA SER A 197 -15.65 -20.77 7.19
C SER A 197 -14.37 -21.00 6.39
N ILE A 198 -13.44 -20.06 6.47
CA ILE A 198 -12.11 -20.13 5.86
C ILE A 198 -11.06 -20.03 6.95
N LEU A 199 -10.09 -20.94 6.94
CA LEU A 199 -8.95 -20.97 7.82
C LEU A 199 -7.74 -20.34 7.13
N ILE A 200 -7.18 -19.29 7.76
CA ILE A 200 -5.91 -18.68 7.38
C ILE A 200 -4.93 -18.95 8.51
N ASN A 201 -4.11 -19.99 8.35
CA ASN A 201 -3.12 -20.36 9.36
C ASN A 201 -1.83 -19.55 9.17
N ASN A 202 -1.75 -18.36 9.79
CA ASN A 202 -0.60 -17.47 9.68
C ASN A 202 0.72 -18.13 10.09
N SER A 203 0.71 -18.97 11.14
CA SER A 203 1.90 -19.68 11.59
C SER A 203 2.43 -20.66 10.55
N TYR A 204 1.55 -21.31 9.80
CA TYR A 204 1.93 -22.19 8.70
C TYR A 204 2.41 -21.36 7.49
N LEU A 205 1.61 -20.37 7.08
CA LEU A 205 1.90 -19.53 5.92
C LEU A 205 3.27 -18.82 6.02
N THR A 206 3.62 -18.33 7.20
CA THR A 206 4.89 -17.62 7.43
C THR A 206 6.09 -18.53 7.76
N LYS A 207 5.89 -19.82 8.03
CA LYS A 207 6.99 -20.76 8.34
C LYS A 207 7.34 -21.70 7.20
N GLU A 208 6.36 -22.09 6.39
CA GLU A 208 6.53 -23.07 5.32
C GLU A 208 7.50 -22.55 4.25
N ILE A 209 7.26 -21.33 3.75
CA ILE A 209 8.16 -20.66 2.82
C ILE A 209 8.97 -19.61 3.57
N LYS A 210 10.29 -19.78 3.58
CA LYS A 210 11.23 -18.85 4.24
C LYS A 210 11.59 -17.63 3.41
N ASP A 211 11.51 -17.73 2.09
CA ASP A 211 11.81 -16.63 1.18
C ASP A 211 10.64 -15.63 1.16
N PRO A 212 10.81 -14.38 1.66
CA PRO A 212 9.73 -13.40 1.69
C PRO A 212 9.12 -13.14 0.30
N ALA A 213 9.91 -13.28 -0.77
CA ALA A 213 9.46 -13.04 -2.14
C ALA A 213 8.29 -13.94 -2.57
N PHE A 214 8.21 -15.15 -2.01
CA PHE A 214 7.18 -16.16 -2.33
C PHE A 214 6.31 -16.53 -1.13
N GLN A 215 6.65 -16.03 0.06
CA GLN A 215 5.89 -16.25 1.27
C GLN A 215 4.55 -15.50 1.23
N ILE A 216 3.45 -16.18 1.48
CA ILE A 216 2.16 -15.55 1.79
C ILE A 216 2.22 -15.04 3.23
N ASN A 217 2.14 -13.72 3.41
CA ASN A 217 2.09 -13.11 4.74
C ASN A 217 0.85 -12.23 4.87
N PRO A 218 -0.25 -12.73 5.47
CA PRO A 218 -1.50 -11.95 5.60
C PRO A 218 -1.39 -10.66 6.41
N GLN A 219 -0.31 -10.44 7.18
CA GLN A 219 -0.04 -9.17 7.86
C GLN A 219 0.65 -8.13 6.97
N ARG A 220 1.04 -8.49 5.74
CA ARG A 220 1.75 -7.63 4.77
C ARG A 220 1.15 -7.64 3.38
N ASP A 221 0.62 -8.77 2.97
CA ASP A 221 -0.04 -8.99 1.69
C ASP A 221 -1.57 -8.99 1.88
N GLU A 222 -2.31 -8.52 0.89
CA GLU A 222 -3.76 -8.67 0.86
C GLU A 222 -4.14 -10.13 0.64
N VAL A 223 -5.16 -10.60 1.38
CA VAL A 223 -5.74 -11.93 1.19
C VAL A 223 -6.98 -11.79 0.31
N MET A 224 -6.95 -12.42 -0.86
CA MET A 224 -8.08 -12.45 -1.80
C MET A 224 -8.76 -13.82 -1.80
N ILE A 225 -10.09 -13.80 -1.66
CA ILE A 225 -10.95 -14.98 -1.69
C ILE A 225 -12.06 -14.70 -2.70
N ASN A 226 -12.07 -15.45 -3.79
CA ASN A 226 -13.08 -15.38 -4.83
C ASN A 226 -14.03 -16.57 -4.69
N LEU A 227 -15.28 -16.31 -4.34
CA LEU A 227 -16.35 -17.32 -4.48
C LEU A 227 -16.99 -17.12 -5.85
N THR A 228 -17.05 -18.18 -6.65
CA THR A 228 -17.57 -18.13 -8.02
C THR A 228 -18.53 -19.27 -8.27
N GLU A 229 -19.41 -19.12 -9.26
CA GLU A 229 -20.41 -20.15 -9.60
C GLU A 229 -21.31 -20.54 -8.43
N LEU A 230 -21.62 -19.59 -7.53
CA LEU A 230 -22.38 -19.84 -6.30
C LEU A 230 -23.78 -20.42 -6.56
N ARG A 231 -24.43 -20.08 -7.69
CA ARG A 231 -25.72 -20.68 -8.04
C ARG A 231 -25.59 -22.15 -8.40
N SER A 232 -24.47 -22.56 -8.98
CA SER A 232 -24.19 -23.95 -9.31
C SER A 232 -23.95 -24.82 -8.08
N THR A 233 -23.69 -24.21 -6.92
CA THR A 233 -23.55 -24.93 -5.65
C THR A 233 -24.89 -25.19 -4.96
N MET A 234 -26.00 -24.70 -5.52
CA MET A 234 -27.34 -24.90 -4.95
C MET A 234 -27.98 -26.18 -5.47
N ASN A 235 -28.60 -26.96 -4.58
CA ASN A 235 -29.51 -28.03 -4.98
C ASN A 235 -30.96 -27.53 -4.90
N ALA A 236 -31.35 -26.71 -5.88
CA ALA A 236 -32.71 -26.19 -6.03
C ALA A 236 -33.19 -26.36 -7.48
N PRO A 237 -34.52 -26.53 -7.72
CA PRO A 237 -35.05 -26.66 -9.07
C PRO A 237 -34.87 -25.40 -9.92
N ASP A 238 -34.94 -24.21 -9.31
CA ASP A 238 -34.74 -22.92 -9.99
C ASP A 238 -33.72 -22.02 -9.25
N PRO A 239 -32.42 -22.34 -9.23
CA PRO A 239 -31.41 -21.59 -8.48
C PRO A 239 -31.31 -20.12 -8.91
N GLN A 240 -31.72 -19.79 -10.14
CA GLN A 240 -31.74 -18.43 -10.68
C GLN A 240 -32.76 -17.51 -9.99
N LEU A 241 -33.81 -18.08 -9.39
CA LEU A 241 -34.86 -17.31 -8.70
C LEU A 241 -34.56 -17.08 -7.21
N ILE A 242 -33.50 -17.70 -6.69
CA ILE A 242 -33.07 -17.54 -5.30
C ILE A 242 -32.08 -16.37 -5.25
N GLN A 243 -32.39 -15.36 -4.42
CA GLN A 243 -31.46 -14.26 -4.16
C GLN A 243 -30.52 -14.68 -3.03
N ILE A 244 -29.23 -14.36 -3.20
CA ILE A 244 -28.17 -14.65 -2.24
C ILE A 244 -27.77 -13.31 -1.61
N ASP A 245 -27.93 -13.19 -0.30
CA ASP A 245 -27.48 -12.03 0.45
C ASP A 245 -26.33 -12.43 1.37
N LEU A 246 -25.17 -11.81 1.23
CA LEU A 246 -24.12 -11.91 2.26
C LEU A 246 -24.56 -11.03 3.44
N LYS A 247 -24.83 -11.64 4.59
CA LYS A 247 -25.33 -10.92 5.79
C LYS A 247 -24.22 -10.29 6.60
N ASN A 248 -23.14 -11.01 6.82
CA ASN A 248 -21.99 -10.52 7.56
C ASN A 248 -20.75 -11.38 7.28
N ILE A 249 -19.59 -10.82 7.64
CA ILE A 249 -18.33 -11.56 7.73
C ILE A 249 -17.79 -11.39 9.15
N THR A 250 -17.58 -12.50 9.85
CA THR A 250 -17.02 -12.48 11.19
C THR A 250 -15.62 -13.08 11.19
N ILE A 251 -14.71 -12.42 11.87
CA ILE A 251 -13.34 -12.88 12.07
C ILE A 251 -13.14 -13.35 13.50
N TYR A 252 -12.65 -14.58 13.62
CA TYR A 252 -12.19 -15.18 14.86
C TYR A 252 -10.69 -15.49 14.79
N THR A 253 -10.09 -15.64 15.96
CA THR A 253 -8.71 -16.13 16.11
C THR A 253 -8.71 -17.33 17.04
N LEU A 254 -7.79 -18.26 16.83
CA LEU A 254 -7.58 -19.39 17.72
C LEU A 254 -6.35 -19.15 18.60
N GLU A 255 -6.57 -18.61 19.79
CA GLU A 255 -5.49 -18.30 20.75
C GLU A 255 -5.54 -19.28 21.92
N GLY A 256 -4.45 -20.01 22.16
CA GLY A 256 -4.40 -21.01 23.24
C GLY A 256 -5.45 -22.12 23.12
N GLY A 257 -5.87 -22.46 21.89
CA GLY A 257 -6.91 -23.44 21.62
C GLY A 257 -8.35 -22.94 21.84
N LYS A 258 -8.54 -21.64 22.14
CA LYS A 258 -9.86 -21.02 22.28
C LYS A 258 -10.16 -20.10 21.10
N MET A 259 -11.37 -20.21 20.59
CA MET A 259 -11.89 -19.29 19.57
C MET A 259 -12.24 -17.96 20.22
N ASN A 260 -11.57 -16.89 19.79
CA ASN A 260 -11.82 -15.53 20.26
C ASN A 260 -12.37 -14.69 19.12
N TYR A 261 -13.56 -14.14 19.32
CA TYR A 261 -14.17 -13.16 18.43
C TYR A 261 -13.29 -11.90 18.35
N LYS A 262 -13.10 -11.36 17.15
CA LYS A 262 -12.29 -10.14 16.94
C LYS A 262 -13.09 -9.03 16.30
N ARG A 263 -13.76 -9.30 15.19
CA ARG A 263 -14.47 -8.27 14.43
C ARG A 263 -15.56 -8.89 13.57
N THR A 264 -16.69 -8.21 13.45
CA THR A 264 -17.68 -8.47 12.40
C THR A 264 -17.68 -7.29 11.45
N PHE A 265 -17.55 -7.59 10.17
CA PHE A 265 -17.83 -6.68 9.09
C PHE A 265 -19.29 -6.89 8.69
N ALA A 266 -20.11 -5.91 9.04
CA ALA A 266 -21.45 -5.82 8.45
C ALA A 266 -21.37 -5.40 6.97
N GLU A 267 -20.24 -4.81 6.54
CA GLU A 267 -20.02 -4.26 5.22
C GLU A 267 -18.53 -4.40 4.79
N PRO A 268 -18.09 -5.60 4.37
CA PRO A 268 -16.71 -5.85 3.94
C PRO A 268 -16.44 -5.28 2.55
N ILE A 269 -15.17 -5.06 2.18
CA ILE A 269 -14.81 -4.72 0.79
C ILE A 269 -15.17 -5.92 -0.09
N VAL A 270 -16.25 -5.76 -0.84
CA VAL A 270 -16.78 -6.73 -1.80
C VAL A 270 -16.64 -6.11 -3.18
N ASP A 271 -15.99 -6.82 -4.10
CA ASP A 271 -15.86 -6.42 -5.50
C ASP A 271 -15.25 -5.01 -5.70
N ASP A 272 -14.20 -4.69 -4.95
CA ASP A 272 -13.48 -3.40 -5.00
C ASP A 272 -14.29 -2.15 -4.57
N VAL A 273 -15.44 -2.35 -3.93
CA VAL A 273 -16.23 -1.26 -3.34
C VAL A 273 -15.91 -1.13 -1.84
N TYR A 274 -15.49 0.06 -1.42
CA TYR A 274 -15.32 0.39 -0.01
C TYR A 274 -16.67 0.59 0.66
N TYR A 275 -16.97 -0.19 1.69
CA TYR A 275 -18.08 0.08 2.57
C TYR A 275 -17.52 0.62 3.89
N TYR A 276 -17.91 1.85 4.22
CA TYR A 276 -17.42 2.56 5.39
C TYR A 276 -18.57 2.79 6.37
N ASP A 277 -18.38 2.33 7.60
CA ASP A 277 -19.18 2.75 8.75
C ASP A 277 -18.75 4.15 9.17
N THR A 278 -19.42 5.17 8.62
CA THR A 278 -19.43 6.50 9.19
C THR A 278 -20.80 6.76 9.79
N SER A 279 -21.02 6.27 11.01
CA SER A 279 -22.10 6.70 11.90
C SER A 279 -23.51 6.57 11.32
N SER A 280 -24.20 5.47 11.66
CA SER A 280 -25.66 5.34 11.56
C SER A 280 -26.25 5.63 10.17
N ASN A 281 -26.13 4.67 9.25
CA ASN A 281 -27.17 4.23 8.31
C ASN A 281 -26.54 3.19 7.37
N TYR A 282 -26.96 1.94 7.51
CA TYR A 282 -26.49 0.76 6.81
C TYR A 282 -26.24 1.01 5.31
N ALA A 283 -24.99 0.91 4.87
CA ALA A 283 -24.67 0.69 3.47
C ALA A 283 -24.85 -0.81 3.21
N THR A 284 -26.03 -1.18 2.73
CA THR A 284 -26.37 -2.58 2.44
C THR A 284 -25.36 -3.20 1.48
N ILE A 285 -24.78 -4.35 1.86
CA ILE A 285 -24.04 -5.23 0.95
C ILE A 285 -24.96 -5.52 -0.26
N PRO A 286 -24.51 -5.32 -1.50
CA PRO A 286 -25.31 -5.57 -2.68
C PRO A 286 -25.66 -7.07 -2.75
N PRO A 287 -26.82 -7.42 -3.33
CA PRO A 287 -27.19 -8.82 -3.51
C PRO A 287 -26.12 -9.55 -4.34
N VAL A 288 -25.67 -10.69 -3.83
CA VAL A 288 -24.65 -11.53 -4.48
C VAL A 288 -25.29 -12.18 -5.70
N GLN A 289 -24.80 -11.83 -6.89
CA GLN A 289 -25.38 -12.37 -8.12
C GLN A 289 -25.02 -13.84 -8.33
N ASN A 290 -23.74 -14.14 -8.56
CA ASN A 290 -23.23 -15.50 -8.77
C ASN A 290 -21.75 -15.65 -8.33
N SER A 291 -21.09 -14.53 -8.04
CA SER A 291 -19.73 -14.47 -7.56
C SER A 291 -19.59 -13.34 -6.55
N ILE A 292 -18.62 -13.47 -5.66
CA ILE A 292 -18.24 -12.44 -4.70
C ILE A 292 -16.72 -12.52 -4.47
N CYS A 293 -16.05 -11.38 -4.54
CA CYS A 293 -14.64 -11.24 -4.20
C CYS A 293 -14.49 -10.57 -2.84
N LEU A 294 -13.93 -11.29 -1.88
CA LEU A 294 -13.54 -10.76 -0.58
C LEU A 294 -12.05 -10.42 -0.60
N LYS A 295 -11.73 -9.16 -0.32
CA LYS A 295 -10.34 -8.70 -0.12
C LYS A 295 -10.15 -8.26 1.32
N ILE A 296 -9.23 -8.93 2.03
CA ILE A 296 -8.87 -8.58 3.39
C ILE A 296 -7.52 -7.88 3.38
N ARG A 297 -7.50 -6.61 3.79
CA ARG A 297 -6.30 -5.78 3.79
C ARG A 297 -5.35 -6.16 4.94
N PRO A 298 -4.03 -6.02 4.73
CA PRO A 298 -3.03 -6.42 5.72
C PRO A 298 -3.10 -5.63 7.03
N ASP A 299 -3.54 -4.36 6.99
CA ASP A 299 -3.73 -3.53 8.19
C ASP A 299 -4.76 -4.11 9.16
N ILE A 300 -5.85 -4.67 8.64
CA ILE A 300 -6.89 -5.33 9.44
C ILE A 300 -6.29 -6.55 10.16
N ILE A 301 -5.53 -7.37 9.43
CA ILE A 301 -4.93 -8.58 9.99
C ILE A 301 -3.82 -8.22 10.99
N ALA A 302 -3.01 -7.21 10.69
CA ALA A 302 -1.97 -6.70 11.58
C ALA A 302 -2.57 -6.14 12.88
N GLU A 303 -3.70 -5.42 12.81
CA GLU A 303 -4.44 -4.93 13.98
C GLU A 303 -5.00 -6.08 14.83
N ILE A 304 -5.61 -7.08 14.20
CA ILE A 304 -6.22 -8.23 14.88
C ILE A 304 -5.18 -9.07 15.62
N LEU A 305 -4.04 -9.33 14.97
CA LEU A 305 -3.01 -10.22 15.49
C LEU A 305 -1.95 -9.51 16.35
N LYS A 306 -1.74 -8.21 16.17
CA LYS A 306 -0.70 -7.43 16.88
C LYS A 306 0.68 -8.10 16.84
N GLY A 307 1.06 -8.63 15.69
CA GLY A 307 2.33 -9.36 15.48
C GLY A 307 2.33 -10.82 15.93
N ALA A 308 1.23 -11.34 16.50
CA ALA A 308 1.08 -12.77 16.74
C ALA A 308 0.86 -13.54 15.41
N THR A 309 1.01 -14.86 15.46
CA THR A 309 0.86 -15.75 14.29
C THR A 309 -0.29 -16.74 14.45
N TYR A 310 -1.29 -16.40 15.26
CA TYR A 310 -2.45 -17.26 15.49
C TYR A 310 -3.23 -17.55 14.19
N PRO A 311 -3.84 -18.75 14.08
CA PRO A 311 -4.78 -19.02 13.01
C PRO A 311 -5.97 -18.07 13.07
N ILE A 312 -6.42 -17.61 11.91
CA ILE A 312 -7.59 -16.77 11.72
C ILE A 312 -8.68 -17.58 11.04
N TYR A 313 -9.91 -17.43 11.51
CA TYR A 313 -11.10 -17.95 10.85
C TYR A 313 -11.91 -16.78 10.31
N VAL A 314 -12.24 -16.84 9.03
CA VAL A 314 -13.11 -15.89 8.35
C VAL A 314 -14.40 -16.60 8.02
N ASN A 315 -15.47 -16.24 8.72
CA ASN A 315 -16.78 -16.86 8.59
C ASN A 315 -17.70 -15.92 7.82
N MET A 316 -18.24 -16.40 6.71
CA MET A 316 -19.20 -15.68 5.88
C MET A 316 -20.59 -16.26 6.11
N THR A 317 -21.54 -15.40 6.50
CA THR A 317 -22.94 -15.81 6.69
C THR A 317 -23.76 -15.37 5.49
N PHE A 318 -24.35 -16.32 4.78
CA PHE A 318 -25.24 -16.09 3.65
C PHE A 318 -26.69 -16.34 4.05
N ASN A 319 -27.58 -15.53 3.51
CA ASN A 319 -29.03 -15.69 3.63
C ASN A 319 -29.64 -15.81 2.24
N LEU A 320 -30.46 -16.83 2.05
CA LEU A 320 -31.19 -17.09 0.83
C LEU A 320 -32.65 -16.68 0.98
N THR A 321 -33.29 -16.24 -0.10
CA THR A 321 -34.72 -15.93 -0.08
C THR A 321 -35.62 -17.17 -0.02
N ARG A 322 -35.08 -18.36 -0.24
CA ARG A 322 -35.77 -19.65 -0.17
C ARG A 322 -34.84 -20.71 0.42
N GLU A 323 -35.42 -21.69 1.10
CA GLU A 323 -34.69 -22.85 1.62
C GLU A 323 -34.05 -23.64 0.48
N SER A 324 -32.75 -23.91 0.59
CA SER A 324 -31.97 -24.66 -0.39
C SER A 324 -30.75 -25.28 0.29
N SER A 325 -30.11 -26.27 -0.33
CA SER A 325 -28.69 -26.49 -0.02
C SER A 325 -27.86 -25.39 -0.67
N PHE A 326 -26.77 -25.00 -0.03
CA PHE A 326 -25.85 -23.99 -0.51
C PHE A 326 -24.47 -24.20 0.12
N LEU A 327 -23.50 -23.37 -0.28
CA LEU A 327 -22.15 -23.33 0.27
C LEU A 327 -22.18 -23.30 1.80
N ASN A 328 -21.79 -24.40 2.43
CA ASN A 328 -21.79 -24.58 3.88
C ASN A 328 -20.75 -25.63 4.29
N ASN A 329 -19.89 -25.30 5.23
CA ASN A 329 -18.87 -26.22 5.74
C ASN A 329 -18.82 -26.34 7.28
N THR A 330 -19.89 -25.94 7.95
CA THR A 330 -20.00 -26.05 9.43
C THR A 330 -19.98 -27.49 9.91
N ALA A 331 -20.52 -28.42 9.11
CA ALA A 331 -20.53 -29.86 9.41
C ALA A 331 -19.24 -30.60 9.03
N THR A 332 -18.33 -29.96 8.28
CA THR A 332 -17.11 -30.60 7.78
C THR A 332 -15.86 -29.94 8.36
N ARG A 333 -15.17 -29.13 7.55
CA ARG A 333 -13.95 -28.41 7.94
C ARG A 333 -13.89 -27.08 7.20
N PRO A 334 -13.25 -26.06 7.77
CA PRO A 334 -13.02 -24.81 7.05
C PRO A 334 -12.22 -25.05 5.77
N PHE A 335 -12.40 -24.16 4.80
CA PHE A 335 -11.52 -24.11 3.63
C PHE A 335 -10.14 -23.62 4.05
N ASP A 336 -9.10 -24.38 3.74
CA ASP A 336 -7.73 -24.08 4.18
C ASP A 336 -7.00 -23.22 3.14
N TYR A 337 -6.74 -21.96 3.50
CA TYR A 337 -5.97 -21.01 2.71
C TYR A 337 -4.48 -21.27 2.93
N ASN A 338 -3.88 -22.07 2.05
CA ASN A 338 -2.55 -22.65 2.23
C ASN A 338 -1.70 -22.61 0.94
N TYR A 339 -0.55 -23.32 0.92
CA TYR A 339 0.34 -23.39 -0.24
C TYR A 339 -0.08 -24.44 -1.30
N HIS A 340 -1.23 -25.10 -1.12
CA HIS A 340 -1.68 -26.14 -2.04
C HIS A 340 -2.23 -25.49 -3.32
N PRO A 341 -1.69 -25.80 -4.53
CA PRO A 341 -2.09 -25.12 -5.77
C PRO A 341 -3.58 -25.24 -6.13
N ASN A 342 -4.23 -26.34 -5.70
CA ASN A 342 -5.67 -26.53 -5.90
C ASN A 342 -6.54 -25.63 -5.01
N ASN A 343 -5.97 -25.08 -3.93
CA ASN A 343 -6.68 -24.22 -2.99
C ASN A 343 -6.36 -22.75 -3.26
N VAL A 344 -5.07 -22.43 -3.41
CA VAL A 344 -4.60 -21.05 -3.50
C VAL A 344 -3.61 -20.90 -4.66
N THR A 345 -3.87 -19.89 -5.48
CA THR A 345 -2.89 -19.38 -6.45
C THR A 345 -1.81 -18.61 -5.69
N GLN A 346 -0.59 -19.11 -5.81
CA GLN A 346 0.57 -18.58 -5.09
C GLN A 346 1.06 -17.26 -5.67
N SER A 347 1.72 -16.45 -4.84
CA SER A 347 2.35 -15.20 -5.27
C SER A 347 3.38 -15.44 -6.38
N GLN A 348 3.36 -14.58 -7.39
CA GLN A 348 4.31 -14.56 -8.50
C GLN A 348 5.05 -13.22 -8.52
N LEU A 349 6.22 -13.22 -9.15
CA LEU A 349 7.01 -12.02 -9.35
C LEU A 349 6.84 -11.53 -10.79
N ARG A 350 6.48 -10.26 -10.95
CA ARG A 350 6.29 -9.62 -12.26
C ARG A 350 7.28 -8.49 -12.43
N ASP A 351 7.89 -8.38 -13.61
CA ASP A 351 8.90 -7.36 -13.84
C ASP A 351 8.28 -5.96 -13.85
N ALA A 352 9.00 -5.01 -13.25
CA ALA A 352 8.59 -3.62 -13.15
C ALA A 352 9.77 -2.67 -13.29
N ILE A 353 9.47 -1.44 -13.70
CA ILE A 353 10.42 -0.33 -13.74
C ILE A 353 9.93 0.76 -12.80
N VAL A 354 10.80 1.17 -11.89
CA VAL A 354 10.58 2.35 -11.04
C VAL A 354 11.43 3.48 -11.56
N GLU A 355 10.79 4.58 -11.94
CA GLU A 355 11.42 5.80 -12.38
C GLU A 355 11.17 6.90 -11.34
N VAL A 356 12.23 7.57 -10.92
CA VAL A 356 12.18 8.75 -10.07
C VAL A 356 12.72 9.92 -10.87
N ALA A 357 11.94 10.99 -10.98
CA ALA A 357 12.30 12.25 -11.60
C ALA A 357 12.20 13.38 -10.56
N VAL A 358 13.17 14.29 -10.54
CA VAL A 358 13.32 15.38 -9.55
C VAL A 358 13.76 16.68 -10.22
N TRP A 359 13.24 17.84 -9.78
CA TRP A 359 13.62 19.17 -10.27
C TRP A 359 13.36 20.30 -9.26
#